data_AF-A0A4Y9XR27-F1
#
_entry.id   AF-A0A4Y9XR27-F1
#
_cell.length_a   1.000
_cell.length_b   1.000
_cell.length_c   1.000
_cell.angle_alpha   90.00
_cell.angle_beta   90.00
_cell.angle_gamma   90.00
#
_symmetry.space_group_name_H-M   'P 1'
#
loop_
_entity.id
_entity.type
_entity.pdbx_description
1 polymer ?
#
loop_
_entity_poly.entity_id
_entity_poly.type
_entity_poly.pdbx_seq_one_letter_code
_entity_poly.pdbx_strand_id
1 'polypeptide(L)'
;MADIRAVLSSCHFPGLRRMSLTSQSGPKADLLNRVLEAIHERVPHASLMNLKLHTGNTMDVGEIVTAASLRTLYDFHHLAYFDFVMGMRIALTDDDIKEMAMSWPRIKHLALCSNASKDAVQQTWTIDPRPWTTKPTLEGLVDLARYCPSLELLALDADTSGAEAYLEVHPGGCHCCPTLRVIRLVSPPLSTIKQIAAFLCAVFPSVWFLNDTDCTEVGDTWQRVLRAVDVLRGTVYEDEDEEDEEDEE
;
A
#
# COMPACT_ATOMS: atom_id res chain seq x y z
N MET A 1 -18.25 17.12 14.55
CA MET A 1 -18.31 16.88 13.09
C MET A 1 -19.76 17.04 12.69
N ALA A 2 -20.11 17.98 11.80
CA ALA A 2 -21.43 17.91 11.17
C ALA A 2 -21.58 16.51 10.59
N ASP A 3 -22.73 15.87 10.78
CA ASP A 3 -22.93 14.48 10.38
C ASP A 3 -22.70 14.38 8.87
N ILE A 4 -21.53 13.89 8.47
CA ILE A 4 -21.14 13.76 7.06
C ILE A 4 -22.16 12.91 6.31
N ARG A 5 -22.81 11.98 7.01
CA ARG A 5 -23.92 11.20 6.51
C ARG A 5 -25.09 12.10 6.15
N ALA A 6 -25.44 13.07 6.99
CA ALA A 6 -26.54 14.01 6.69
C ALA A 6 -26.24 14.81 5.41
N VAL A 7 -24.99 15.22 5.19
CA VAL A 7 -24.59 15.92 3.96
C VAL A 7 -24.67 15.01 2.73
N LEU A 8 -24.08 13.82 2.79
CA LEU A 8 -24.14 12.85 1.70
C LEU A 8 -25.59 12.40 1.41
N SER A 9 -26.42 12.30 2.45
CA SER A 9 -27.83 11.89 2.32
C SER A 9 -28.75 12.99 1.78
N SER A 10 -28.35 14.26 1.87
CA SER A 10 -29.19 15.38 1.44
C SER A 10 -28.87 15.87 0.02
N CYS A 11 -27.75 15.42 -0.55
CA CYS A 11 -27.25 15.90 -1.83
C CYS A 11 -27.03 14.74 -2.81
N HIS A 12 -27.25 14.98 -4.10
CA HIS A 12 -26.85 14.08 -5.18
C HIS A 12 -25.79 14.78 -6.02
N PHE A 13 -24.68 14.09 -6.32
CA PHE A 13 -23.52 14.70 -6.98
C PHE A 13 -23.23 14.02 -8.33
N PRO A 14 -24.05 14.27 -9.37
CA PRO A 14 -24.03 13.49 -10.61
C PRO A 14 -22.71 13.63 -11.41
N GLY A 15 -21.95 14.69 -11.16
CA GLY A 15 -20.66 14.95 -11.80
C GLY A 15 -19.47 14.88 -10.87
N LEU A 16 -19.61 14.32 -9.66
CA LEU A 16 -18.52 14.28 -8.70
C LEU A 16 -17.42 13.35 -9.19
N ARG A 17 -16.27 13.94 -9.49
CA ARG A 17 -15.07 13.20 -9.90
C ARG A 17 -14.06 13.02 -8.78
N ARG A 18 -14.10 13.91 -7.79
CA ARG A 18 -13.10 13.95 -6.72
C ARG A 18 -13.82 14.14 -5.39
N MET A 19 -13.57 13.24 -4.45
CA MET A 19 -14.05 13.33 -3.08
C MET A 19 -12.85 13.21 -2.14
N SER A 20 -12.80 14.07 -1.13
CA SER A 20 -11.79 14.01 -0.08
C SER A 20 -12.50 14.20 1.26
N LEU A 21 -12.47 13.18 2.09
CA LEU A 21 -13.03 13.22 3.43
C LEU A 21 -11.88 13.15 4.42
N THR A 22 -11.78 14.16 5.28
CA THR A 22 -10.76 14.23 6.32
C THR A 22 -11.43 14.38 7.67
N SER A 23 -10.96 13.60 8.64
CA SER A 23 -11.43 13.68 10.02
C SER A 23 -10.24 13.85 10.95
N GLN A 24 -10.37 14.66 12.00
CA GLN A 24 -9.33 14.79 13.03
C GLN A 24 -9.36 13.63 14.03
N SER A 25 -10.52 12.98 14.21
CA SER A 25 -10.69 11.80 15.04
C SER A 25 -10.81 10.54 14.19
N GLY A 26 -10.26 9.42 14.63
CA GLY A 26 -10.50 8.12 14.03
C GLY A 26 -12.00 7.79 14.09
N PRO A 27 -12.65 7.49 12.95
CA PRO A 27 -14.00 6.96 12.96
C PRO A 27 -13.97 5.55 13.54
N LYS A 28 -15.05 5.16 14.22
CA LYS A 28 -15.31 3.74 14.48
C LYS A 28 -15.54 3.02 13.15
N ALA A 29 -15.24 1.72 13.07
CA ALA A 29 -15.44 0.94 11.84
C ALA A 29 -16.89 1.03 11.33
N ASP A 30 -17.89 0.99 12.21
CA ASP A 30 -19.30 1.16 11.85
C ASP A 30 -19.60 2.49 11.17
N LEU A 31 -18.97 3.58 11.62
CA LEU A 31 -19.16 4.89 11.01
C LEU A 31 -18.50 4.93 9.63
N LEU A 32 -17.31 4.35 9.49
CA LEU A 32 -16.64 4.23 8.19
C LEU A 32 -17.53 3.46 7.20
N ASN A 33 -18.02 2.28 7.58
CA ASN A 33 -18.88 1.46 6.72
C ASN A 33 -20.09 2.25 6.21
N ARG A 34 -20.76 2.98 7.11
CA ARG A 34 -21.90 3.85 6.74
C ARG A 34 -21.51 4.98 5.78
N VAL A 35 -20.30 5.54 5.93
CA VAL A 35 -19.79 6.56 5.01
C VAL A 35 -19.53 5.95 3.64
N LEU A 36 -18.91 4.76 3.58
CA LEU A 36 -18.65 4.05 2.33
C LEU A 36 -19.94 3.66 1.60
N GLU A 37 -20.94 3.14 2.33
CA GLU A 37 -22.29 2.88 1.82
C GLU A 37 -22.94 4.15 1.28
N ALA A 38 -22.87 5.27 2.01
CA ALA A 38 -23.43 6.54 1.54
C ALA A 38 -22.73 7.07 0.28
N ILE A 39 -21.41 6.84 0.14
CA ILE A 39 -20.68 7.18 -1.09
C ILE A 39 -21.18 6.30 -2.24
N HIS A 40 -21.29 5.00 -2.03
CA HIS A 40 -21.78 4.03 -3.01
C HIS A 40 -23.19 4.36 -3.52
N GLU A 41 -24.12 4.71 -2.63
CA GLU A 41 -25.51 5.00 -3.00
C GLU A 41 -25.69 6.35 -3.72
N ARG A 42 -24.84 7.35 -3.41
CA ARG A 42 -25.10 8.76 -3.77
C ARG A 42 -24.16 9.33 -4.81
N VAL A 43 -23.05 8.65 -5.08
CA VAL A 43 -22.07 9.06 -6.08
C VAL A 43 -22.17 8.11 -7.27
N PRO A 44 -22.40 8.60 -8.49
CA PRO A 44 -22.41 7.72 -9.65
C PRO A 44 -21.09 6.98 -9.80
N HIS A 45 -21.17 5.65 -9.92
CA HIS A 45 -19.99 4.78 -9.94
C HIS A 45 -19.04 5.10 -11.11
N ALA A 46 -19.62 5.53 -12.23
CA ALA A 46 -18.86 5.91 -13.43
C ALA A 46 -18.21 7.30 -13.35
N SER A 47 -18.57 8.17 -12.38
CA SER A 47 -18.05 9.54 -12.34
C SER A 47 -16.85 9.69 -11.40
N LEU A 48 -16.81 8.96 -10.29
CA LEU A 48 -15.78 9.12 -9.28
C LEU A 48 -14.45 8.57 -9.79
N MET A 49 -13.44 9.43 -9.80
CA MET A 49 -12.07 9.12 -10.25
C MET A 49 -11.08 9.19 -9.10
N ASN A 50 -11.29 10.10 -8.14
CA ASN A 50 -10.39 10.29 -7.01
C ASN A 50 -11.16 10.23 -5.71
N LEU A 51 -10.76 9.33 -4.81
CA LEU A 51 -11.32 9.20 -3.48
C LEU A 51 -10.18 9.23 -2.46
N LYS A 52 -10.23 10.20 -1.55
CA LYS A 52 -9.32 10.29 -0.41
C LYS A 52 -10.10 10.19 0.88
N LEU A 53 -9.67 9.30 1.77
CA LEU A 53 -10.29 9.06 3.07
C LEU A 53 -9.20 9.07 4.13
N HIS A 54 -9.05 10.21 4.82
CA HIS A 54 -8.00 10.40 5.81
C HIS A 54 -8.59 10.62 7.20
N THR A 55 -7.98 10.00 8.21
CA THR A 55 -8.39 10.18 9.60
C THR A 55 -7.18 10.50 10.45
N GLY A 56 -7.37 11.36 11.44
CA GLY A 56 -6.33 11.75 12.38
C GLY A 56 -5.85 10.59 13.25
N ASN A 57 -4.76 10.85 13.96
CA ASN A 57 -3.92 9.85 14.61
C ASN A 57 -4.44 9.38 15.97
N THR A 58 -5.76 9.21 16.12
CA THR A 58 -6.30 8.71 17.39
C THR A 58 -5.95 7.24 17.52
N MET A 59 -5.17 6.91 18.56
CA MET A 59 -4.67 5.56 18.86
C MET A 59 -5.77 4.58 19.33
N ASP A 60 -6.96 4.58 18.74
CA ASP A 60 -7.97 3.59 19.07
C ASP A 60 -7.63 2.27 18.34
N VAL A 61 -6.64 1.56 18.87
CA VAL A 61 -5.94 0.42 18.22
C VAL A 61 -6.81 -0.84 18.10
N GLY A 62 -8.11 -0.76 18.43
CA GLY A 62 -9.03 -1.90 18.43
C GLY A 62 -9.76 -2.15 17.11
N GLU A 63 -9.91 -1.13 16.27
CA GLU A 63 -10.75 -1.21 15.07
C GLU A 63 -9.97 -1.74 13.85
N ILE A 64 -10.62 -2.65 13.11
CA ILE A 64 -10.04 -3.31 11.93
C ILE A 64 -10.93 -3.04 10.72
N VAL A 65 -10.33 -2.52 9.66
CA VAL A 65 -10.93 -2.42 8.34
C VAL A 65 -10.59 -3.69 7.57
N THR A 66 -11.61 -4.40 7.10
CA THR A 66 -11.46 -5.62 6.30
C THR A 66 -11.79 -5.35 4.84
N ALA A 67 -11.49 -6.30 3.95
CA ALA A 67 -11.93 -6.23 2.56
C ALA A 67 -13.45 -6.03 2.41
N ALA A 68 -14.25 -6.65 3.29
CA ALA A 68 -15.70 -6.50 3.28
C ALA A 68 -16.16 -5.05 3.45
N SER A 69 -15.44 -4.25 4.25
CA SER A 69 -15.70 -2.81 4.41
C SER A 69 -15.45 -2.04 3.12
N LEU A 70 -14.43 -2.43 2.34
CA LEU A 70 -14.02 -1.75 1.12
C LEU A 70 -14.76 -2.23 -0.13
N ARG A 71 -15.43 -3.40 -0.09
CA ARG A 71 -16.15 -3.98 -1.24
C ARG A 71 -17.19 -3.05 -1.85
N THR A 72 -17.85 -2.20 -1.06
CA THR A 72 -18.79 -1.18 -1.57
C THR A 72 -18.12 -0.18 -2.51
N LEU A 73 -16.78 -0.08 -2.50
CA LEU A 73 -16.03 0.77 -3.41
C LEU A 73 -15.62 0.06 -4.72
N TYR A 74 -15.87 -1.24 -4.87
CA TYR A 74 -15.41 -2.02 -6.02
C TYR A 74 -16.17 -1.68 -7.31
N ASP A 75 -17.41 -1.19 -7.20
CA ASP A 75 -18.22 -0.77 -8.35
C ASP A 75 -17.68 0.50 -9.05
N PHE A 76 -16.78 1.26 -8.40
CA PHE A 76 -16.17 2.46 -8.96
C PHE A 76 -15.03 2.14 -9.93
N HIS A 77 -15.32 1.43 -11.03
CA HIS A 77 -14.33 0.98 -12.02
C HIS A 77 -13.51 2.10 -12.71
N HIS A 78 -13.94 3.36 -12.57
CA HIS A 78 -13.23 4.53 -13.08
C HIS A 78 -12.30 5.17 -12.06
N LEU A 79 -12.18 4.60 -10.87
CA LEU A 79 -11.29 5.08 -9.83
C LEU A 79 -9.83 5.00 -10.31
N ALA A 80 -9.18 6.15 -10.39
CA ALA A 80 -7.79 6.32 -10.80
C ALA A 80 -6.89 6.67 -9.60
N TYR A 81 -7.47 7.23 -8.54
CA TYR A 81 -6.74 7.64 -7.34
C TYR A 81 -7.52 7.22 -6.09
N PHE A 82 -6.97 6.29 -5.32
CA PHE A 82 -7.51 5.87 -4.03
C PHE A 82 -6.46 6.02 -2.96
N ASP A 83 -6.80 6.77 -1.91
CA ASP A 83 -5.87 7.16 -0.85
C ASP A 83 -6.59 7.07 0.49
N PHE A 84 -6.41 5.92 1.11
CA PHE A 84 -7.05 5.50 2.35
C PHE A 84 -5.98 5.42 3.43
N VAL A 85 -5.98 6.42 4.30
CA VAL A 85 -4.97 6.58 5.34
C VAL A 85 -5.68 6.78 6.67
N MET A 86 -5.70 5.75 7.50
CA MET A 86 -6.50 5.75 8.73
C MET A 86 -5.73 5.25 9.95
N GLY A 87 -6.14 5.69 11.14
CA GLY A 87 -5.61 5.19 12.42
C GLY A 87 -6.09 3.78 12.79
N MET A 88 -6.74 3.06 11.87
CA MET A 88 -7.28 1.71 12.07
C MET A 88 -6.37 0.67 11.40
N ARG A 89 -6.39 -0.57 11.90
CA ARG A 89 -5.68 -1.67 11.24
C ARG A 89 -6.39 -2.03 9.95
N ILE A 90 -5.64 -2.46 8.94
CA ILE A 90 -6.18 -2.93 7.67
C ILE A 90 -5.82 -4.41 7.54
N ALA A 91 -6.81 -5.26 7.29
CA ALA A 91 -6.65 -6.71 7.15
C ALA A 91 -7.05 -7.12 5.73
N LEU A 92 -6.06 -7.44 4.91
CA LEU A 92 -6.24 -7.82 3.50
C LEU A 92 -5.39 -9.05 3.18
N THR A 93 -5.99 -10.02 2.51
CA THR A 93 -5.31 -11.20 1.95
C THR A 93 -4.94 -10.96 0.48
N ASP A 94 -4.18 -11.87 -0.13
CA ASP A 94 -3.85 -11.81 -1.56
C ASP A 94 -5.11 -11.86 -2.44
N ASP A 95 -6.09 -12.69 -2.08
CA ASP A 95 -7.37 -12.77 -2.79
C ASP A 95 -8.14 -11.45 -2.73
N ASP A 96 -8.10 -10.76 -1.58
CA ASP A 96 -8.73 -9.45 -1.43
C ASP A 96 -8.02 -8.40 -2.31
N ILE A 97 -6.68 -8.42 -2.37
CA ILE A 97 -5.91 -7.53 -3.27
C ILE A 97 -6.25 -7.81 -4.72
N LYS A 98 -6.37 -9.07 -5.11
CA LYS A 98 -6.75 -9.48 -6.46
C LYS A 98 -8.15 -8.99 -6.83
N GLU A 99 -9.15 -9.23 -5.98
CA GLU A 99 -10.54 -8.78 -6.18
C GLU A 99 -10.59 -7.25 -6.36
N MET A 100 -9.85 -6.53 -5.52
CA MET A 100 -9.72 -5.07 -5.59
C MET A 100 -9.03 -4.61 -6.89
N ALA A 101 -7.94 -5.25 -7.28
CA ALA A 101 -7.19 -4.93 -8.50
C ALA A 101 -8.04 -5.10 -9.77
N MET A 102 -8.80 -6.20 -9.83
CA MET A 102 -9.76 -6.47 -10.92
C MET A 102 -10.89 -5.44 -10.97
N SER A 103 -11.28 -4.92 -9.82
CA SER A 103 -12.35 -3.93 -9.70
C SER A 103 -11.90 -2.52 -10.10
N TRP A 104 -10.62 -2.19 -9.93
CA TRP A 104 -10.05 -0.87 -10.26
C TRP A 104 -8.94 -0.94 -11.33
N PRO A 105 -9.23 -1.40 -12.56
CA PRO A 105 -8.21 -1.61 -13.59
C PRO A 105 -7.54 -0.32 -14.07
N ARG A 106 -8.11 0.85 -13.75
CA ARG A 106 -7.60 2.18 -14.12
C ARG A 106 -6.84 2.87 -12.99
N ILE A 107 -6.64 2.20 -11.86
CA ILE A 107 -5.97 2.78 -10.72
C ILE A 107 -4.52 3.16 -11.08
N LYS A 108 -4.16 4.39 -10.76
CA LYS A 108 -2.81 4.97 -10.92
C LYS A 108 -2.13 5.17 -9.58
N HIS A 109 -2.93 5.52 -8.57
CA HIS A 109 -2.45 5.74 -7.22
C HIS A 109 -3.30 4.90 -6.28
N LEU A 110 -2.67 3.94 -5.63
CA LEU A 110 -3.29 3.12 -4.59
C LEU A 110 -2.51 3.28 -3.30
N ALA A 111 -3.12 3.92 -2.31
CA ALA A 111 -2.60 4.01 -0.96
C ALA A 111 -3.61 3.43 0.04
N LEU A 112 -3.19 2.41 0.77
CA LEU A 112 -3.91 1.70 1.82
C LEU A 112 -2.98 1.58 3.03
N CYS A 113 -2.87 2.68 3.78
CA CYS A 113 -1.93 2.77 4.89
C CYS A 113 -2.67 2.90 6.22
N SER A 114 -2.23 2.12 7.19
CA SER A 114 -2.58 2.36 8.58
C SER A 114 -1.59 3.36 9.18
N ASN A 115 -2.07 4.51 9.65
CA ASN A 115 -1.29 5.43 10.46
C ASN A 115 -1.03 4.88 11.87
N ALA A 116 -1.74 3.83 12.28
CA ALA A 116 -1.52 3.19 13.57
C ALA A 116 -0.06 2.69 13.71
N SER A 117 0.63 2.42 12.60
CA SER A 117 1.99 1.90 12.64
C SER A 117 3.06 2.96 12.96
N LYS A 118 2.96 4.21 12.49
CA LYS A 118 4.10 5.15 12.57
C LYS A 118 4.53 5.48 14.00
N ASP A 119 3.58 5.72 14.91
CA ASP A 119 3.90 6.05 16.30
C ASP A 119 3.90 4.80 17.21
N ALA A 120 3.12 3.77 16.86
CA ALA A 120 3.02 2.56 17.68
C ALA A 120 4.19 1.58 17.45
N VAL A 121 4.82 1.57 16.27
CA VAL A 121 6.01 0.74 15.97
C VAL A 121 7.19 1.14 16.86
N GLN A 122 7.29 2.37 17.35
CA GLN A 122 8.35 2.73 18.29
C GLN A 122 8.06 2.34 19.74
N GLN A 123 6.78 2.18 20.13
CA GLN A 123 6.39 2.04 21.54
C GLN A 123 5.68 0.72 21.92
N THR A 124 5.20 -0.09 20.96
CA THR A 124 4.27 -1.20 21.27
C THR A 124 4.64 -2.58 20.71
N TRP A 125 5.84 -2.77 20.15
CA TRP A 125 6.33 -4.13 19.81
C TRP A 125 6.35 -5.09 21.01
N THR A 126 6.17 -4.60 22.23
CA THR A 126 6.22 -5.40 23.45
C THR A 126 4.87 -5.65 24.14
N ILE A 127 3.75 -5.01 23.76
CA ILE A 127 2.54 -5.00 24.64
C ILE A 127 1.25 -5.54 24.01
N ASP A 128 1.02 -5.49 22.70
CA ASP A 128 -0.14 -6.17 22.10
C ASP A 128 0.32 -7.42 21.31
N PRO A 129 0.25 -8.63 21.91
CA PRO A 129 0.66 -9.88 21.27
C PRO A 129 -0.31 -10.34 20.17
N ARG A 130 -1.31 -9.53 19.81
CA ARG A 130 -2.23 -9.89 18.73
C ARG A 130 -1.45 -9.88 17.41
N PRO A 131 -1.36 -11.03 16.71
CA PRO A 131 -0.67 -11.09 15.43
C PRO A 131 -1.24 -10.01 14.53
N TRP A 132 -0.36 -9.19 13.96
CA TRP A 132 -0.75 -8.24 12.94
C TRP A 132 -1.55 -9.00 11.89
N THR A 133 -2.74 -8.50 11.60
CA THR A 133 -3.70 -9.10 10.67
C THR A 133 -3.02 -9.40 9.34
N THR A 134 -3.49 -10.47 8.69
CA THR A 134 -3.05 -10.93 7.36
C THR A 134 -2.69 -9.75 6.47
N LYS A 135 -1.44 -9.75 6.00
CA LYS A 135 -0.92 -8.81 5.03
C LYS A 135 -0.88 -9.53 3.69
N PRO A 136 -1.16 -8.84 2.59
CA PRO A 136 -0.88 -9.40 1.29
C PRO A 136 0.61 -9.72 1.18
N THR A 137 0.92 -10.83 0.55
CA THR A 137 2.28 -11.22 0.23
C THR A 137 2.76 -10.48 -1.02
N LEU A 138 4.01 -10.73 -1.41
CA LEU A 138 4.51 -10.30 -2.71
C LEU A 138 3.70 -10.87 -3.88
N GLU A 139 3.07 -12.04 -3.75
CA GLU A 139 2.22 -12.61 -4.80
C GLU A 139 0.97 -11.75 -5.02
N GLY A 140 0.34 -11.24 -3.96
CA GLY A 140 -0.77 -10.29 -4.08
C GLY A 140 -0.39 -9.01 -4.84
N LEU A 141 0.86 -8.56 -4.76
CA LEU A 141 1.36 -7.42 -5.54
C LEU A 141 1.43 -7.71 -7.04
N VAL A 142 1.64 -8.96 -7.43
CA VAL A 142 1.68 -9.37 -8.84
C VAL A 142 0.31 -9.22 -9.49
N ASP A 143 -0.77 -9.50 -8.75
CA ASP A 143 -2.13 -9.29 -9.26
C ASP A 143 -2.43 -7.81 -9.49
N LEU A 144 -1.89 -6.89 -8.66
CA LEU A 144 -1.92 -5.46 -8.97
C LEU A 144 -1.16 -5.15 -10.27
N ALA A 145 0.02 -5.73 -10.47
CA ALA A 145 0.77 -5.54 -11.71
C ALA A 145 0.00 -6.04 -12.94
N ARG A 146 -0.72 -7.16 -12.79
CA ARG A 146 -1.50 -7.82 -13.83
C ARG A 146 -2.77 -7.02 -14.21
N TYR A 147 -3.53 -6.57 -13.22
CA TYR A 147 -4.85 -5.96 -13.45
C TYR A 147 -4.82 -4.43 -13.47
N CYS A 148 -3.79 -3.79 -12.94
CA CYS A 148 -3.64 -2.34 -12.86
C CYS A 148 -2.42 -1.85 -13.67
N PRO A 149 -2.44 -1.93 -15.01
CA PRO A 149 -1.29 -1.62 -15.86
C PRO A 149 -0.92 -0.12 -15.90
N SER A 150 -1.74 0.74 -15.29
CA SER A 150 -1.50 2.18 -15.17
C SER A 150 -1.04 2.59 -13.76
N LEU A 151 -0.77 1.63 -12.87
CA LEU A 151 -0.36 1.91 -11.50
C LEU A 151 1.00 2.63 -11.50
N GLU A 152 1.05 3.80 -10.88
CA GLU A 152 2.22 4.71 -10.81
C GLU A 152 2.76 4.81 -9.37
N LEU A 153 1.86 4.76 -8.38
CA LEU A 153 2.19 4.76 -6.96
C LEU A 153 1.43 3.67 -6.22
N LEU A 154 2.17 2.90 -5.41
CA LEU A 154 1.65 1.89 -4.51
C LEU A 154 2.12 2.18 -3.09
N ALA A 155 1.17 2.31 -2.16
CA ALA A 155 1.46 2.39 -0.74
C ALA A 155 0.57 1.39 0.00
N LEU A 156 1.13 0.30 0.50
CA LEU A 156 0.39 -0.71 1.25
C LEU A 156 1.34 -1.45 2.17
N ASP A 157 0.79 -2.14 3.16
CA ASP A 157 1.59 -3.03 3.99
C ASP A 157 1.65 -4.43 3.36
N ALA A 158 2.85 -5.00 3.20
CA ALA A 158 3.04 -6.30 2.56
C ALA A 158 3.94 -7.20 3.41
N ASP A 159 3.61 -8.49 3.44
CA ASP A 159 4.50 -9.53 3.90
C ASP A 159 5.51 -9.87 2.80
N THR A 160 6.78 -9.67 3.11
CA THR A 160 7.89 -9.90 2.18
C THR A 160 8.58 -11.24 2.40
N SER A 161 8.19 -12.02 3.41
CA SER A 161 8.87 -13.27 3.83
C SER A 161 8.87 -14.39 2.76
N GLY A 162 7.97 -14.33 1.79
CA GLY A 162 7.82 -15.30 0.70
C GLY A 162 8.59 -14.99 -0.60
N ALA A 163 9.51 -14.02 -0.61
CA ALA A 163 10.17 -13.55 -1.83
C ALA A 163 10.92 -14.66 -2.60
N GLU A 164 11.59 -15.56 -1.89
CA GLU A 164 12.38 -16.66 -2.47
C GLU A 164 11.51 -17.65 -3.24
N ALA A 165 10.48 -18.18 -2.57
CA ALA A 165 9.57 -19.17 -3.15
C ALA A 165 8.89 -18.65 -4.43
N TYR A 166 8.57 -17.35 -4.47
CA TYR A 166 7.98 -16.75 -5.67
C TYR A 166 8.95 -16.79 -6.87
N LEU A 167 10.22 -16.43 -6.66
CA LEU A 167 11.24 -16.37 -7.71
C LEU A 167 11.58 -17.76 -8.27
N GLU A 168 11.55 -18.80 -7.43
CA GLU A 168 11.75 -20.18 -7.87
C GLU A 168 10.65 -20.65 -8.83
N VAL A 169 9.40 -20.27 -8.56
CA VAL A 169 8.24 -20.65 -9.38
C VAL A 169 8.12 -19.81 -10.65
N HIS A 170 8.55 -18.54 -10.61
CA HIS A 170 8.37 -17.57 -11.69
C HIS A 170 9.69 -16.95 -12.17
N PRO A 171 10.63 -17.73 -12.73
CA PRO A 171 12.00 -17.28 -13.06
C PRO A 171 12.11 -16.23 -14.19
N GLY A 172 11.01 -15.60 -14.61
CA GLY A 172 11.00 -14.59 -15.68
C GLY A 172 9.84 -13.59 -15.63
N GLY A 173 9.08 -13.52 -14.53
CA GLY A 173 8.02 -12.52 -14.34
C GLY A 173 6.97 -12.47 -15.45
N CYS A 174 5.93 -13.32 -15.39
CA CYS A 174 4.87 -13.31 -16.41
C CYS A 174 4.05 -12.00 -16.46
N HIS A 175 4.09 -11.21 -15.39
CA HIS A 175 3.34 -9.95 -15.28
C HIS A 175 4.26 -8.87 -14.74
N CYS A 176 4.35 -7.76 -15.47
CA CYS A 176 5.10 -6.60 -15.05
C CYS A 176 4.26 -5.33 -15.20
N CYS A 177 4.49 -4.36 -14.31
CA CYS A 177 3.88 -3.04 -14.34
C CYS A 177 5.00 -2.00 -14.50
N PRO A 178 5.34 -1.62 -15.75
CA PRO A 178 6.43 -0.69 -16.02
C PRO A 178 6.06 0.77 -15.68
N THR A 179 4.81 1.05 -15.34
CA THR A 179 4.38 2.39 -14.93
C THR A 179 4.64 2.65 -13.46
N LEU A 180 4.82 1.61 -12.63
CA LEU A 180 4.96 1.78 -11.19
C LEU A 180 6.32 2.39 -10.87
N ARG A 181 6.30 3.54 -10.21
CA ARG A 181 7.47 4.38 -9.95
C ARG A 181 7.82 4.47 -8.47
N VAL A 182 6.78 4.50 -7.64
CA VAL A 182 6.87 4.75 -6.21
C VAL A 182 6.22 3.59 -5.46
N ILE A 183 6.99 2.93 -4.61
CA ILE A 183 6.48 1.92 -3.67
C ILE A 183 6.74 2.40 -2.25
N ARG A 184 5.71 2.36 -1.40
CA ARG A 184 5.79 2.69 0.02
C ARG A 184 5.26 1.51 0.83
N LEU A 185 6.18 0.69 1.33
CA LEU A 185 5.87 -0.45 2.18
C LEU A 185 6.08 -0.08 3.64
N VAL A 186 5.07 -0.36 4.47
CA VAL A 186 5.06 0.08 5.86
C VAL A 186 5.93 -0.82 6.74
N SER A 187 5.94 -2.13 6.48
CA SER A 187 6.75 -3.09 7.23
C SER A 187 8.22 -3.10 6.81
N PRO A 188 9.13 -3.44 7.74
CA PRO A 188 10.48 -3.82 7.37
C PRO A 188 10.48 -5.08 6.49
N PRO A 189 11.48 -5.23 5.61
CA PRO A 189 11.62 -6.46 4.83
C PRO A 189 11.97 -7.64 5.74
N LEU A 190 11.31 -8.78 5.52
CA LEU A 190 11.48 -10.03 6.25
C LEU A 190 12.31 -11.06 5.48
N SER A 191 12.41 -10.92 4.15
CA SER A 191 13.30 -11.73 3.31
C SER A 191 14.63 -11.03 3.04
N THR A 192 15.55 -11.74 2.37
CA THR A 192 16.83 -11.16 2.00
C THR A 192 16.65 -9.99 1.03
N ILE A 193 17.49 -8.96 1.18
CA ILE A 193 17.49 -7.74 0.36
C ILE A 193 17.58 -8.10 -1.13
N LYS A 194 18.45 -9.06 -1.50
CA LYS A 194 18.67 -9.48 -2.89
C LYS A 194 17.42 -10.12 -3.51
N GLN A 195 16.70 -10.98 -2.77
CA GLN A 195 15.47 -11.61 -3.27
C GLN A 195 14.36 -10.59 -3.49
N ILE A 196 14.16 -9.66 -2.55
CA ILE A 196 13.15 -8.60 -2.69
C ILE A 196 13.51 -7.70 -3.88
N ALA A 197 14.78 -7.32 -4.03
CA ALA A 197 15.25 -6.52 -5.16
C ALA A 197 15.02 -7.24 -6.50
N ALA A 198 15.34 -8.53 -6.60
CA ALA A 198 15.09 -9.32 -7.80
C ALA A 198 13.58 -9.41 -8.13
N PHE A 199 12.73 -9.61 -7.12
CA PHE A 199 11.28 -9.57 -7.28
C PHE A 199 10.81 -8.21 -7.82
N LEU A 200 11.25 -7.11 -7.22
CA LEU A 200 10.87 -5.76 -7.65
C LEU A 200 11.38 -5.44 -9.06
N CYS A 201 12.57 -5.89 -9.44
CA CYS A 201 13.08 -5.75 -10.81
C CYS A 201 12.22 -6.51 -11.82
N ALA A 202 11.80 -7.74 -11.48
CA ALA A 202 11.01 -8.57 -12.37
C ALA A 202 9.58 -8.04 -12.56
N VAL A 203 8.91 -7.63 -11.48
CA VAL A 203 7.49 -7.25 -11.51
C VAL A 203 7.32 -5.74 -11.74
N PHE A 204 8.22 -4.90 -11.24
CA PHE A 204 8.10 -3.44 -11.24
C PHE A 204 9.40 -2.77 -11.73
N PRO A 205 9.77 -2.96 -13.02
CA PRO A 205 11.08 -2.59 -13.55
C PRO A 205 11.37 -1.09 -13.56
N SER A 206 10.38 -0.23 -13.29
CA SER A 206 10.53 1.24 -13.30
C SER A 206 10.43 1.89 -11.93
N VAL A 207 10.42 1.10 -10.85
CA VAL A 207 10.45 1.62 -9.47
C VAL A 207 11.79 2.30 -9.22
N TRP A 208 11.77 3.58 -8.91
CA TRP A 208 12.99 4.35 -8.59
C TRP A 208 12.91 4.97 -7.19
N PHE A 209 11.78 4.81 -6.49
CA PHE A 209 11.59 5.31 -5.14
C PHE A 209 10.97 4.22 -4.25
N LEU A 210 11.66 3.89 -3.16
CA LEU A 210 11.21 2.95 -2.13
C LEU A 210 11.21 3.62 -0.75
N ASN A 211 10.02 3.80 -0.21
CA ASN A 211 9.72 4.35 1.12
C ASN A 211 10.24 5.79 1.38
N ASP A 212 9.40 6.62 1.99
CA ASP A 212 9.64 8.06 2.21
C ASP A 212 9.86 8.39 3.69
N THR A 213 10.45 7.44 4.42
CA THR A 213 10.68 7.61 5.86
C THR A 213 12.09 8.12 6.07
N ASP A 214 12.27 9.43 5.88
CA ASP A 214 13.40 10.15 6.42
C ASP A 214 13.49 9.80 7.92
N CYS A 215 14.59 9.17 8.33
CA CYS A 215 15.00 8.94 9.73
C CYS A 215 14.46 7.70 10.48
N THR A 216 14.16 6.57 9.84
CA THR A 216 13.91 5.30 10.57
C THR A 216 14.77 4.15 10.05
N GLU A 217 15.16 3.19 10.92
CA GLU A 217 15.89 1.96 10.53
C GLU A 217 15.18 1.17 9.42
N VAL A 218 13.83 1.24 9.40
CA VAL A 218 13.01 0.66 8.33
C VAL A 218 13.31 1.35 6.99
N GLY A 219 13.41 2.67 7.00
CA GLY A 219 13.81 3.47 5.84
C GLY A 219 15.18 3.04 5.30
N ASP A 220 16.18 2.92 6.16
CA ASP A 220 17.53 2.50 5.76
C ASP A 220 17.54 1.12 5.10
N THR A 221 16.73 0.19 5.63
CA THR A 221 16.65 -1.16 5.05
C THR A 221 16.02 -1.14 3.66
N TRP A 222 14.96 -0.34 3.43
CA TRP A 222 14.37 -0.18 2.11
C TRP A 222 15.28 0.55 1.12
N GLN A 223 16.13 1.47 1.59
CA GLN A 223 17.17 2.09 0.77
C GLN A 223 18.20 1.06 0.30
N ARG A 224 18.58 0.09 1.14
CA ARG A 224 19.45 -1.01 0.71
C ARG A 224 18.80 -1.90 -0.36
N VAL A 225 17.49 -2.14 -0.27
CA VAL A 225 16.74 -2.83 -1.33
C VAL A 225 16.75 -2.02 -2.63
N LEU A 226 16.57 -0.69 -2.57
CA LEU A 226 16.63 0.16 -3.75
C LEU A 226 18.00 0.13 -4.43
N ARG A 227 19.08 0.21 -3.64
CA ARG A 227 20.45 0.06 -4.18
C ARG A 227 20.65 -1.29 -4.87
N ALA A 228 20.18 -2.38 -4.27
CA ALA A 228 20.25 -3.70 -4.90
C ALA A 228 19.42 -3.79 -6.20
N VAL A 229 18.28 -3.10 -6.27
CA VAL A 229 17.48 -2.95 -7.50
C VAL A 229 18.29 -2.21 -8.58
N ASP A 230 19.00 -1.14 -8.21
CA ASP A 230 19.83 -0.37 -9.14
C ASP A 230 21.03 -1.18 -9.67
N VAL A 231 21.71 -1.94 -8.80
CA VAL A 231 22.77 -2.87 -9.19
C VAL A 231 22.24 -3.91 -10.20
N LEU A 232 21.09 -4.54 -9.92
CA LEU A 232 20.48 -5.54 -10.80
C LEU A 232 20.06 -4.96 -12.17
N ARG A 233 19.81 -3.65 -12.25
CA ARG A 233 19.51 -2.95 -13.50
C ARG A 233 20.76 -2.47 -14.24
N GLY A 234 21.94 -2.56 -13.62
CA GLY A 234 23.18 -2.00 -14.14
C GLY A 234 23.17 -0.47 -14.17
N THR A 235 22.37 0.20 -13.32
CA THR A 235 22.37 1.67 -13.21
C THR A 235 23.44 2.19 -12.26
N VAL A 236 23.95 1.32 -11.39
CA VAL A 236 25.02 1.59 -10.42
C VAL A 236 25.98 0.40 -10.45
N TYR A 237 27.28 0.66 -10.49
CA TYR A 237 28.29 -0.39 -10.30
C TYR A 237 28.42 -0.65 -8.80
N GLU A 238 28.56 -1.91 -8.39
CA GLU A 238 29.01 -2.19 -7.03
C GLU A 238 30.43 -1.61 -6.94
N ASP A 239 30.58 -0.48 -6.24
CA ASP A 239 31.91 0.01 -5.89
C ASP A 239 32.55 -1.13 -5.07
N GLU A 240 33.52 -1.83 -5.66
CA GLU A 240 34.26 -2.94 -5.03
C GLU A 240 35.25 -2.44 -3.95
N ASP A 241 35.10 -1.19 -3.51
CA ASP A 241 35.97 -0.48 -2.57
C ASP A 241 35.33 -0.60 -1.15
N GLU A 242 35.95 -1.00 -0.04
CA GLU A 242 37.34 -0.98 0.41
C GLU A 242 37.55 -2.20 1.34
N GLU A 243 38.20 -3.27 0.87
CA GLU A 243 38.80 -4.32 1.74
C GLU A 243 40.31 -4.12 1.92
N ASP A 244 40.84 -2.94 1.57
CA ASP A 244 42.26 -2.62 1.68
C ASP A 244 42.48 -1.53 2.75
N GLU A 245 42.59 -1.90 4.02
CA GLU A 245 43.39 -1.18 5.05
C GLU A 245 43.34 -1.91 6.43
N GLU A 246 43.73 -3.18 6.47
CA GLU A 246 44.23 -3.82 7.72
C GLU A 246 45.56 -4.50 7.44
N ASP A 247 46.57 -3.73 7.04
CA ASP A 247 47.97 -4.15 7.10
C ASP A 247 48.87 -2.91 7.11
N GLU A 248 49.08 -2.28 8.27
CA GLU A 248 50.36 -1.64 8.59
C GLU A 248 50.56 -1.50 10.11
N GLU A 249 51.73 -1.99 10.55
CA GLU A 249 52.21 -2.29 11.91
C GLU A 249 52.29 -1.14 12.92
#